data_AF-A0A524DP72-F1
#
_entry.id   AF-A0A524DP72-F1
#
_cell.length_a   1.000
_cell.length_b   1.000
_cell.length_c   1.000
_cell.angle_alpha   90.00
_cell.angle_beta   90.00
_cell.angle_gamma   90.00
#
_symmetry.space_group_name_H-M   'P 1'
#
loop_
_entity.id
_entity.type
_entity.pdbx_description
1 polymer ?
#
loop_
_entity_poly.entity_id
_entity_poly.type
_entity_poly.pdbx_seq_one_letter_code
_entity_poly.pdbx_strand_id
1 'polypeptide(L)'
;YRKKKHHGGEEKIRCIFPYMLIFFDLGLCEWLDRELGMSILFDIFNYNFTKPIRTTDSLDTMFYDMAKKGMDFPMMKQSTDFYYNFIDDCVNMAKEFKSDCFIFTMHIGCKQFGSVVQVLREALRDETGIPVLMLDLDVGDKRMTSMKVLRDKISLFAQTLL
;
A
#
# COMPACT_ATOMS: atom_id res chain seq x y z
N TYR A 1 -24.15 -3.69 1.88
CA TYR A 1 -23.81 -5.07 1.45
C TYR A 1 -24.97 -6.04 1.21
N ARG A 2 -26.26 -5.68 1.38
CA ARG A 2 -27.41 -6.61 1.15
C ARG A 2 -27.87 -6.75 -0.30
N LYS A 3 -27.30 -5.99 -1.25
CA LYS A 3 -27.81 -5.89 -2.63
C LYS A 3 -26.88 -6.41 -3.73
N LYS A 4 -25.70 -6.96 -3.40
CA LYS A 4 -24.64 -7.35 -4.36
C LYS A 4 -24.33 -6.27 -5.42
N LYS A 5 -24.66 -5.00 -5.15
CA LYS A 5 -24.33 -3.88 -6.03
C LYS A 5 -23.01 -3.30 -5.55
N HIS A 6 -22.04 -3.26 -6.45
CA HIS A 6 -20.86 -2.42 -6.29
C HIS A 6 -21.35 -0.97 -6.14
N HIS A 7 -20.89 -0.26 -5.11
CA HIS A 7 -21.27 1.13 -4.86
C HIS A 7 -20.31 2.12 -5.52
N GLY A 8 -19.17 1.64 -6.03
CA GLY A 8 -18.21 2.42 -6.80
C GLY A 8 -18.44 2.34 -8.31
N GLY A 9 -17.62 3.09 -9.05
CA GLY A 9 -17.58 3.11 -10.51
C GLY A 9 -17.17 1.77 -11.14
N GLU A 10 -16.95 1.78 -12.46
CA GLU A 10 -16.28 0.69 -13.16
C GLU A 10 -14.79 0.68 -12.78
N GLU A 11 -14.28 -0.46 -12.32
CA GLU A 11 -12.84 -0.64 -12.03
C GLU A 11 -12.05 -0.67 -13.34
N LYS A 12 -11.17 0.31 -13.51
CA LYS A 12 -10.28 0.47 -14.68
C LYS A 12 -8.81 0.33 -14.33
N ILE A 13 -8.42 0.71 -13.11
CA ILE A 13 -7.04 0.70 -12.65
C ILE A 13 -6.97 0.06 -11.27
N ARG A 14 -6.11 -0.93 -11.11
CA ARG A 14 -5.83 -1.62 -9.85
C ARG A 14 -4.54 -1.09 -9.25
N CYS A 15 -4.67 -0.24 -8.24
CA CYS A 15 -3.53 0.39 -7.58
C CYS A 15 -3.21 -0.28 -6.24
N ILE A 16 -1.93 -0.46 -5.95
CA ILE A 16 -1.45 -0.78 -4.60
C ILE A 16 -0.83 0.47 -3.98
N PHE A 17 -1.22 0.80 -2.75
CA PHE A 17 -0.51 1.76 -1.92
C PHE A 17 0.37 0.96 -0.97
N PRO A 18 1.63 0.63 -1.34
CA PRO A 18 2.44 -0.28 -0.53
C PRO A 18 2.80 0.36 0.83
N TYR A 19 2.61 1.67 0.95
CA TYR A 19 2.80 2.45 2.17
C TYR A 19 1.49 3.14 2.60
N MET A 20 1.55 3.98 3.65
CA MET A 20 0.34 4.57 4.26
C MET A 20 -0.52 5.36 3.26
N LEU A 21 -1.84 5.20 3.35
CA LEU A 21 -2.78 6.11 2.70
C LEU A 21 -2.70 7.53 3.29
N ILE A 22 -3.37 8.47 2.62
CA ILE A 22 -3.47 9.85 3.08
C ILE A 22 -4.59 9.95 4.12
N PHE A 23 -4.23 10.28 5.36
CA PHE A 23 -5.16 10.32 6.49
C PHE A 23 -5.87 11.66 6.65
N PHE A 24 -5.26 12.76 6.20
CA PHE A 24 -5.86 14.09 6.35
C PHE A 24 -7.05 14.35 5.41
N ASP A 25 -7.24 13.50 4.38
CA ASP A 25 -8.40 13.55 3.47
C ASP A 25 -8.72 12.15 2.91
N LEU A 26 -9.55 11.40 3.65
CA LEU A 26 -10.06 10.09 3.21
C LEU A 26 -10.98 10.18 1.97
N GLY A 27 -11.48 11.37 1.64
CA GLY A 27 -12.28 11.60 0.43
C GLY A 27 -11.47 11.36 -0.86
N LEU A 28 -10.14 11.27 -0.77
CA LEU A 28 -9.31 10.81 -1.87
C LEU A 28 -9.72 9.42 -2.37
N CYS A 29 -10.04 8.47 -1.49
CA CYS A 29 -10.39 7.11 -1.90
C CYS A 29 -11.66 7.09 -2.76
N GLU A 30 -12.66 7.91 -2.41
CA GLU A 30 -13.88 8.06 -3.21
C GLU A 30 -13.59 8.74 -4.55
N TRP A 31 -12.73 9.75 -4.56
CA TRP A 31 -12.34 10.45 -5.80
C TRP A 31 -11.57 9.53 -6.76
N LEU A 32 -10.67 8.68 -6.26
CA LEU A 32 -9.94 7.69 -7.07
C LEU A 32 -10.90 6.72 -7.78
N ASP A 33 -11.87 6.18 -7.04
CA ASP A 33 -12.88 5.27 -7.59
C ASP A 33 -13.78 5.99 -8.60
N ARG A 34 -14.36 7.14 -8.25
CA ARG A 34 -15.41 7.78 -9.06
C ARG A 34 -14.90 8.50 -10.29
N GLU A 35 -13.74 9.17 -10.19
CA GLU A 35 -13.22 10.01 -11.28
C GLU A 35 -12.23 9.25 -12.17
N LEU A 36 -11.49 8.28 -11.59
CA LEU A 36 -10.44 7.56 -12.32
C LEU A 36 -10.76 6.08 -12.52
N GLY A 37 -11.77 5.52 -11.85
CA GLY A 37 -11.98 4.06 -11.82
C GLY A 37 -10.82 3.32 -11.17
N MET A 38 -10.10 3.97 -10.24
CA MET A 38 -8.92 3.43 -9.60
C MET A 38 -9.26 2.79 -8.25
N SER A 39 -9.17 1.46 -8.19
CA SER A 39 -9.35 0.68 -6.97
C SER A 39 -8.05 0.60 -6.17
N ILE A 40 -8.13 0.79 -4.86
CA ILE A 40 -7.02 0.51 -3.93
C ILE A 40 -7.15 -0.95 -3.50
N LEU A 41 -6.25 -1.80 -3.99
CA LEU A 41 -6.23 -3.22 -3.62
C LEU A 41 -5.72 -3.39 -2.19
N PHE A 42 -4.60 -2.73 -1.88
CA PHE A 42 -3.89 -2.87 -0.62
C PHE A 42 -3.32 -1.55 -0.14
N ASP A 43 -3.28 -1.43 1.18
CA ASP A 43 -2.56 -0.42 1.95
C ASP A 43 -1.81 -1.10 3.10
N ILE A 44 -0.75 -0.49 3.63
CA ILE A 44 0.10 -1.13 4.66
C ILE A 44 -0.65 -1.62 5.90
N PHE A 45 -1.86 -1.13 6.18
CA PHE A 45 -2.67 -1.60 7.31
C PHE A 45 -3.59 -2.78 6.96
N ASN A 46 -3.76 -3.12 5.68
CA ASN A 46 -4.74 -4.13 5.25
C ASN A 46 -4.12 -5.43 4.70
N TYR A 47 -2.85 -5.45 4.29
CA TYR A 47 -2.18 -6.66 3.79
C TYR A 47 -1.43 -7.46 4.88
N ASN A 48 -1.89 -7.38 6.13
CA ASN A 48 -1.26 -8.09 7.24
C ASN A 48 -1.80 -9.53 7.42
N PHE A 49 -1.09 -10.50 6.86
CA PHE A 49 -1.44 -11.92 6.95
C PHE A 49 -0.67 -12.64 8.06
N THR A 50 -1.08 -12.45 9.32
CA THR A 50 -0.49 -13.19 10.47
C THR A 50 -1.21 -14.51 10.74
N LYS A 51 -0.47 -15.54 11.17
CA LYS A 51 -1.09 -16.77 11.67
C LYS A 51 -1.82 -16.52 13.02
N PRO A 52 -2.95 -17.21 13.29
CA PRO A 52 -3.58 -17.16 14.60
C PRO A 52 -2.63 -17.66 15.70
N ILE A 53 -2.75 -17.10 16.90
CA ILE A 53 -2.03 -17.58 18.09
C ILE A 53 -2.64 -18.91 18.50
N ARG A 54 -1.81 -19.94 18.70
CA ARG A 54 -2.27 -21.24 19.22
C ARG A 54 -2.55 -21.11 20.71
N THR A 55 -3.83 -21.16 21.10
CA THR A 55 -4.29 -20.95 22.48
C THR A 55 -4.52 -22.25 23.26
N THR A 56 -4.47 -23.41 22.60
CA THR A 56 -4.80 -24.72 23.20
C THR A 56 -3.58 -25.54 23.61
N ASP A 57 -2.37 -25.12 23.25
CA ASP A 57 -1.15 -25.90 23.43
C ASP A 57 -0.57 -25.66 24.84
N SER A 58 0.55 -24.92 24.94
CA SER A 58 1.18 -24.53 26.20
C SER A 58 1.30 -23.01 26.31
N LEU A 59 1.53 -22.52 27.52
CA LEU A 59 1.78 -21.09 27.76
C LEU A 59 3.01 -20.58 26.98
N ASP A 60 4.07 -21.41 26.88
CA ASP A 60 5.26 -21.08 26.10
C ASP A 60 4.95 -20.94 24.60
N THR A 61 4.13 -21.84 24.04
CA THR A 61 3.68 -21.77 22.65
C THR A 61 2.85 -20.51 22.41
N MET A 62 1.95 -20.18 23.35
CA MET A 62 1.16 -18.95 23.26
C MET A 62 2.05 -17.71 23.25
N PHE A 63 3.03 -17.61 24.15
CA PHE A 63 3.94 -16.47 24.19
C PHE A 63 4.83 -16.38 22.95
N TYR A 64 5.33 -17.52 22.45
CA TYR A 64 6.09 -17.56 21.22
C TYR A 64 5.25 -17.06 20.03
N ASP A 65 4.02 -17.54 19.89
CA ASP A 65 3.13 -17.13 18.80
C ASP A 65 2.72 -15.65 18.93
N MET A 66 2.54 -15.13 20.15
CA MET A 66 2.32 -13.69 20.40
C MET A 66 3.52 -12.86 19.96
N ALA A 67 4.74 -13.27 20.32
CA ALA A 67 5.97 -12.58 19.93
C ALA A 67 6.16 -12.62 18.41
N LYS A 68 5.94 -13.78 17.79
CA LYS A 68 5.99 -13.94 16.33
C LYS A 68 4.97 -13.07 15.62
N LYS A 69 3.73 -13.05 16.10
CA LYS A 69 2.70 -12.15 15.57
C LYS A 69 3.13 -10.69 15.66
N GLY A 70 3.77 -10.30 16.77
CA GLY A 70 4.43 -9.00 16.95
C GLY A 70 5.39 -8.64 15.82
N MET A 71 6.28 -9.58 15.46
CA MET A 71 7.24 -9.41 14.36
C MET A 71 6.58 -9.41 12.97
N ASP A 72 5.47 -10.13 12.82
CA ASP A 72 4.72 -10.20 11.56
C ASP A 72 3.84 -8.94 11.32
N PHE A 73 3.70 -8.01 12.29
CA PHE A 73 2.91 -6.80 12.09
C PHE A 73 3.43 -5.93 10.94
N PRO A 74 2.54 -5.19 10.25
CA PRO A 74 2.91 -4.21 9.26
C PRO A 74 3.85 -3.18 9.87
N MET A 75 4.73 -2.62 9.05
CA MET A 75 5.87 -1.79 9.44
C MET A 75 6.99 -2.59 10.13
N MET A 76 6.71 -3.56 11.00
CA MET A 76 7.76 -4.37 11.63
C MET A 76 8.38 -5.33 10.63
N LYS A 77 7.58 -6.24 10.06
CA LYS A 77 8.02 -7.22 9.06
C LYS A 77 8.68 -6.54 7.85
N GLN A 78 8.07 -5.47 7.35
CA GLN A 78 8.53 -4.78 6.15
C GLN A 78 9.83 -3.99 6.40
N SER A 79 10.16 -3.64 7.65
CA SER A 79 11.38 -2.89 7.99
C SER A 79 12.54 -3.77 8.44
N THR A 80 12.39 -5.11 8.48
CA THR A 80 13.50 -5.98 8.84
C THR A 80 14.51 -6.10 7.69
N ASP A 81 15.72 -6.56 8.04
CA ASP A 81 16.81 -6.82 7.10
C ASP A 81 17.14 -5.56 6.27
N PHE A 82 17.04 -5.66 4.96
CA PHE A 82 17.19 -4.56 4.00
C PHE A 82 15.92 -4.39 3.15
N TYR A 83 14.75 -4.49 3.78
CA TYR A 83 13.44 -4.36 3.12
C TYR A 83 13.17 -5.44 2.05
N TYR A 84 13.95 -6.52 2.01
CA TYR A 84 13.75 -7.62 1.06
C TYR A 84 12.34 -8.20 1.15
N ASN A 85 11.87 -8.47 2.37
CA ASN A 85 10.51 -8.96 2.60
C ASN A 85 9.46 -7.99 2.04
N PHE A 86 9.66 -6.68 2.18
CA PHE A 86 8.74 -5.67 1.65
C PHE A 86 8.71 -5.66 0.12
N ILE A 87 9.89 -5.73 -0.51
CA ILE A 87 10.02 -5.74 -1.97
C ILE A 87 9.40 -7.02 -2.54
N ASP A 88 9.73 -8.18 -1.96
CA ASP A 88 9.19 -9.48 -2.37
C ASP A 88 7.67 -9.53 -2.19
N ASP A 89 7.15 -9.08 -1.04
CA ASP A 89 5.71 -8.98 -0.80
C ASP A 89 5.05 -8.08 -1.86
N CYS A 90 5.64 -6.92 -2.19
CA CYS A 90 5.09 -6.04 -3.24
C CYS A 90 5.08 -6.69 -4.63
N VAL A 91 6.17 -7.34 -5.03
CA VAL A 91 6.26 -8.06 -6.31
C VAL A 91 5.23 -9.19 -6.37
N ASN A 92 5.08 -9.94 -5.28
CA ASN A 92 4.10 -11.03 -5.18
C ASN A 92 2.67 -10.50 -5.24
N MET A 93 2.35 -9.46 -4.46
CA MET A 93 1.03 -8.82 -4.51
C MET A 93 0.71 -8.30 -5.92
N ALA A 94 1.70 -7.72 -6.60
CA ALA A 94 1.52 -7.22 -7.95
C ALA A 94 1.15 -8.33 -8.94
N LYS A 95 1.88 -9.47 -8.88
CA LYS A 95 1.64 -10.65 -9.73
C LYS A 95 0.32 -11.34 -9.41
N GLU A 96 0.03 -11.58 -8.14
CA GLU A 96 -1.13 -12.35 -7.68
C GLU A 96 -2.45 -11.62 -7.90
N PHE A 97 -2.48 -10.32 -7.59
CA PHE A 97 -3.70 -9.50 -7.68
C PHE A 97 -3.84 -8.72 -8.98
N LYS A 98 -2.86 -8.87 -9.89
CA LYS A 98 -2.83 -8.21 -11.20
C LYS A 98 -2.99 -6.70 -11.05
N SER A 99 -2.13 -6.09 -10.23
CA SER A 99 -2.12 -4.64 -10.07
C SER A 99 -1.60 -3.97 -11.34
N ASP A 100 -2.15 -2.82 -11.71
CA ASP A 100 -1.70 -2.02 -12.85
C ASP A 100 -0.63 -1.00 -12.45
N CYS A 101 -0.61 -0.57 -11.18
CA CYS A 101 0.35 0.42 -10.69
C CYS A 101 0.51 0.41 -9.17
N PHE A 102 1.56 1.10 -8.71
CA PHE A 102 1.76 1.42 -7.30
C PHE A 102 1.78 2.93 -7.09
N ILE A 103 1.20 3.39 -5.97
CA ILE A 103 1.32 4.78 -5.51
C ILE A 103 1.99 4.78 -4.14
N PHE A 104 3.22 5.29 -4.10
CA PHE A 104 4.02 5.37 -2.89
C PHE A 104 3.94 6.76 -2.27
N THR A 105 3.46 6.83 -1.03
CA THR A 105 3.40 8.06 -0.24
C THR A 105 4.72 8.29 0.48
N MET A 106 5.50 9.24 0.01
CA MET A 106 6.76 9.67 0.62
C MET A 106 6.48 10.54 1.85
N HIS A 107 6.06 9.90 2.95
CA HIS A 107 5.80 10.59 4.21
C HIS A 107 7.08 11.20 4.79
N ILE A 108 7.09 12.54 4.93
CA ILE A 108 8.26 13.29 5.42
C ILE A 108 8.77 12.82 6.79
N GLY A 109 7.90 12.30 7.66
CA GLY A 109 8.26 11.79 8.98
C GLY A 109 9.00 10.44 8.95
N CYS A 110 8.84 9.63 7.89
CA CYS A 110 9.41 8.29 7.83
C CYS A 110 10.65 8.22 6.92
N LYS A 111 11.82 8.48 7.52
CA LYS A 111 13.11 8.42 6.81
C LYS A 111 13.52 7.00 6.38
N GLN A 112 13.07 5.99 7.14
CA GLN A 112 13.42 4.58 6.88
C GLN A 112 12.84 4.10 5.55
N PHE A 113 11.52 4.23 5.36
CA PHE A 113 10.87 3.82 4.11
C PHE A 113 11.09 4.80 2.96
N GLY A 114 11.37 6.08 3.26
CA GLY A 114 11.64 7.07 2.21
C GLY A 114 12.81 6.71 1.30
N SER A 115 13.80 5.95 1.78
CA SER A 115 14.93 5.51 0.94
C SER A 115 14.63 4.28 0.08
N VAL A 116 13.55 3.53 0.37
CA VAL A 116 13.27 2.22 -0.24
C VAL A 116 12.57 2.33 -1.59
N VAL A 117 11.83 3.42 -1.82
CA VAL A 117 10.94 3.56 -2.99
C VAL A 117 11.65 3.43 -4.34
N GLN A 118 12.92 3.82 -4.43
CA GLN A 118 13.70 3.68 -5.67
C GLN A 118 14.01 2.21 -5.96
N VAL A 119 14.45 1.47 -4.94
CA VAL A 119 14.71 0.02 -5.03
C VAL A 119 13.42 -0.73 -5.36
N LEU A 120 12.31 -0.37 -4.70
CA LEU A 120 11.00 -0.94 -5.01
C LEU A 120 10.59 -0.69 -6.47
N ARG A 121 10.80 0.52 -6.99
CA ARG A 121 10.47 0.84 -8.39
C ARG A 121 11.30 0.02 -9.38
N GLU A 122 12.59 -0.15 -9.11
CA GLU A 122 13.46 -0.98 -9.94
C GLU A 122 13.00 -2.44 -9.93
N ALA A 123 12.75 -3.01 -8.75
CA ALA A 123 12.26 -4.37 -8.61
C ALA A 123 10.92 -4.59 -9.32
N LEU A 124 9.93 -3.70 -9.15
CA LEU A 124 8.65 -3.81 -9.84
C LEU A 124 8.79 -3.67 -11.36
N ARG A 125 9.60 -2.72 -11.84
CA ARG A 125 9.86 -2.58 -13.27
C ARG A 125 10.46 -3.86 -13.85
N ASP A 126 11.47 -4.43 -13.19
CA ASP A 126 12.24 -5.55 -13.72
C ASP A 126 11.47 -6.88 -13.59
N GLU A 127 10.69 -7.07 -12.51
CA GLU A 127 9.96 -8.32 -12.22
C GLU A 127 8.54 -8.38 -12.79
N THR A 128 7.91 -7.22 -13.02
CA THR A 128 6.49 -7.16 -13.40
C THR A 128 6.18 -6.13 -14.48
N GLY A 129 7.09 -5.20 -14.78
CA GLY A 129 6.84 -4.08 -15.69
C GLY A 129 5.90 -3.02 -15.11
N ILE A 130 5.51 -3.11 -13.83
CA ILE A 130 4.49 -2.27 -13.23
C ILE A 130 5.11 -0.93 -12.75
N PRO A 131 4.53 0.22 -13.14
CA PRO A 131 5.06 1.53 -12.77
C PRO A 131 4.70 1.93 -11.33
N VAL A 132 5.54 2.81 -10.75
CA VAL A 132 5.36 3.37 -9.41
C VAL A 132 5.32 4.90 -9.47
N LEU A 133 4.24 5.51 -8.98
CA LEU A 133 4.15 6.95 -8.71
C LEU A 133 4.63 7.25 -7.29
N MET A 134 5.45 8.28 -7.15
CA MET A 134 5.82 8.83 -5.84
C MET A 134 5.06 10.13 -5.56
N LEU A 135 4.52 10.24 -4.35
CA LEU A 135 3.88 11.45 -3.85
C LEU A 135 4.66 11.98 -2.65
N ASP A 136 5.30 13.14 -2.77
CA ASP A 136 5.92 13.85 -1.64
C ASP A 136 4.84 14.56 -0.81
N LEU A 137 4.69 14.14 0.45
CA LEU A 137 3.69 14.69 1.36
C LEU A 137 3.98 14.37 2.83
N ASP A 138 3.15 14.92 3.71
CA ASP A 138 2.90 14.34 5.02
C ASP A 138 1.53 13.68 5.01
N VAL A 139 1.39 12.38 5.34
CA VAL A 139 0.10 11.69 5.26
C VAL A 139 -0.92 12.18 6.29
N GLY A 140 -0.47 12.84 7.36
CA GLY A 140 -1.30 13.42 8.41
C GLY A 140 -1.42 14.95 8.37
N ASP A 141 -0.55 15.64 7.60
CA ASP A 141 -0.51 17.11 7.56
C ASP A 141 -0.67 17.69 6.15
N LYS A 142 -1.87 18.21 5.88
CA LYS A 142 -2.24 18.88 4.62
C LYS A 142 -1.42 20.13 4.29
N ARG A 143 -0.66 20.69 5.24
CA ARG A 143 0.14 21.91 5.03
C ARG A 143 1.36 21.66 4.15
N MET A 144 1.82 20.41 4.03
CA MET A 144 2.97 20.04 3.21
C MET A 144 2.61 20.07 1.72
N THR A 145 1.60 19.29 1.30
CA THR A 145 1.14 19.21 -0.09
C THR A 145 -0.38 19.32 -0.16
N SER A 146 -0.88 20.21 -1.00
CA SER A 146 -2.33 20.37 -1.20
C SER A 146 -2.95 19.20 -1.97
N MET A 147 -4.24 18.92 -1.70
CA MET A 147 -5.00 17.90 -2.43
C MET A 147 -5.09 18.15 -3.92
N LYS A 148 -5.09 19.41 -4.36
CA LYS A 148 -5.07 19.74 -5.78
C LYS A 148 -3.81 19.19 -6.45
N VAL A 149 -2.64 19.44 -5.86
CA VAL A 149 -1.35 18.93 -6.39
C VAL A 149 -1.33 17.41 -6.43
N LEU A 150 -1.84 16.75 -5.38
CA LEU A 150 -1.90 15.28 -5.31
C LEU A 150 -2.82 14.72 -6.40
N ARG A 151 -4.03 15.26 -6.55
CA ARG A 151 -4.98 14.85 -7.59
C ARG A 151 -4.43 15.11 -8.99
N ASP A 152 -3.82 16.27 -9.23
CA ASP A 152 -3.20 16.60 -10.52
C ASP A 152 -2.10 15.57 -10.89
N LYS A 153 -1.23 15.20 -9.94
CA LYS A 153 -0.19 14.18 -10.13
C LYS A 153 -0.77 12.79 -10.41
N ILE A 154 -1.76 12.36 -9.62
CA ILE A 154 -2.38 11.04 -9.78
C ILE A 154 -3.14 10.95 -11.11
N SER A 155 -3.89 12.00 -11.50
CA SER A 155 -4.59 12.06 -12.78
C SER A 155 -3.64 11.94 -13.97
N LEU A 156 -2.51 12.67 -13.94
CA LEU A 156 -1.52 12.60 -15.00
C LEU A 156 -0.90 11.21 -15.10
N PHE A 157 -0.62 10.58 -13.95
CA PHE A 157 -0.11 9.21 -13.92
C PHE A 157 -1.14 8.20 -14.44
N ALA A 158 -2.41 8.31 -14.04
CA ALA A 158 -3.48 7.44 -14.49
C ALA A 158 -3.67 7.49 -16.02
N GLN A 159 -3.48 8.66 -16.65
CA GLN A 159 -3.51 8.81 -18.11
C GLN A 159 -2.43 7.99 -18.83
N THR A 160 -1.34 7.63 -18.17
CA THR A 160 -0.28 6.79 -18.76
C THR A 160 -0.57 5.29 -18.66
N LEU A 161 -1.61 4.90 -17.93
CA LEU A 161 -2.01 3.50 -17.69
C LEU A 161 -3.17 3.05 -18.58
N LEU A 162 -3.91 4.00 -19.17
CA LEU A 162 -5.07 3.79 -20.05
C LEU A 162 -4.66 3.85 -21.53
#